data_AF-A0A8T5T4F9-F1
#
_entry.id   AF-A0A8T5T4F9-F1
#
_cell.length_a   1.000
_cell.length_b   1.000
_cell.length_c   1.000
_cell.angle_alpha   90.00
_cell.angle_beta   90.00
_cell.angle_gamma   90.00
#
_symmetry.space_group_name_H-M   'P 1'
#
loop_
_entity.id
_entity.type
_entity.pdbx_description
1 polymer ?
#
loop_
_entity_poly.entity_id
_entity_poly.type
_entity_poly.pdbx_seq_one_letter_code
_entity_poly.pdbx_strand_id
1 'polypeptide(L)' 'MARCPDCGGEVKYKAPFMVCLDCGLSFKRGEYDKVKTTIRSEFKDEMGESHEETDRKERQRKRDYHDWLMKKED' A
#
# COMPACT_ATOMS: atom_id res chain seq x y z
N MET A 1 -8.96 -4.20 0.05
CA MET A 1 -9.73 -3.49 1.11
C MET A 1 -8.75 -2.73 2.00
N ALA A 2 -9.09 -1.53 2.46
CA ALA A 2 -8.28 -0.82 3.43
C ALA A 2 -8.42 -1.52 4.79
N ARG A 3 -7.28 -1.81 5.43
CA ARG A 3 -7.24 -2.38 6.79
C ARG A 3 -6.86 -1.31 7.79
N CYS A 4 -7.34 -1.45 9.01
CA CYS A 4 -7.00 -0.54 10.10
C CYS A 4 -5.49 -0.61 10.36
N PRO A 5 -4.78 0.52 10.41
CA PRO A 5 -3.33 0.51 10.66
C PRO A 5 -2.97 0.07 12.08
N ASP A 6 -3.93 0.11 13.01
CA ASP A 6 -3.73 -0.23 14.41
C ASP A 6 -4.03 -1.71 14.70
N CYS A 7 -5.26 -2.16 14.43
CA CYS A 7 -5.71 -3.52 14.75
C CYS A 7 -5.77 -4.48 13.55
N GLY A 8 -5.48 -4.02 12.33
CA GLY A 8 -5.62 -4.83 11.11
C GLY A 8 -7.06 -5.15 10.67
N GLY A 9 -8.03 -4.61 11.41
CA GLY A 9 -9.47 -4.82 11.24
C GLY A 9 -10.07 -4.20 9.98
N GLU A 10 -11.36 -4.47 9.77
CA GLU A 10 -12.09 -3.96 8.60
C GLU A 10 -12.40 -2.46 8.77
N VAL A 11 -12.19 -1.71 7.69
CA VAL A 11 -12.42 -0.26 7.68
C VAL A 11 -13.52 0.08 6.68
N LYS A 12 -14.53 0.79 7.17
CA LYS A 12 -15.65 1.30 6.37
C LYS A 12 -15.43 2.78 6.04
N TYR A 13 -15.64 3.14 4.78
CA TYR A 13 -15.62 4.52 4.34
C TYR A 13 -16.95 5.20 4.64
N LYS A 14 -16.91 6.31 5.39
CA LYS A 14 -18.03 7.21 5.67
C LYS A 14 -17.56 8.64 5.44
N ALA A 15 -17.73 9.15 4.22
CA ALA A 15 -17.20 10.45 3.82
C ALA A 15 -17.52 11.54 4.85
N PRO A 16 -16.51 12.33 5.30
CA PRO A 16 -15.12 12.39 4.81
C PRO A 16 -14.13 11.43 5.52
N PHE A 17 -14.60 10.58 6.44
CA PHE A 17 -13.78 9.74 7.32
C PHE A 17 -13.77 8.26 6.92
N MET A 18 -12.78 7.56 7.46
CA MET A 18 -12.66 6.11 7.47
C MET A 18 -12.78 5.64 8.92
N VAL A 19 -13.60 4.63 9.18
CA VAL A 19 -13.85 4.13 10.54
C VAL A 19 -13.61 2.64 10.59
N CYS A 20 -12.75 2.19 11.49
CA CYS A 20 -12.56 0.77 11.79
C CYS A 20 -13.75 0.22 12.57
N LEU A 21 -14.29 -0.92 12.14
CA LEU A 21 -15.43 -1.57 12.80
C LEU A 21 -15.03 -2.36 14.05
N ASP A 22 -13.76 -2.71 14.19
CA ASP A 22 -13.25 -3.54 15.27
C ASP A 22 -12.75 -2.71 16.46
N CYS A 23 -11.86 -1.72 16.22
CA CYS A 23 -11.31 -0.87 17.28
C CYS A 23 -11.93 0.53 17.38
N GLY A 24 -12.82 0.91 16.45
CA GLY A 24 -13.48 2.22 16.44
C GLY A 24 -12.60 3.39 15.99
N LEU A 25 -11.35 3.15 15.57
CA LEU A 25 -10.45 4.19 15.10
C LEU A 25 -11.04 4.92 13.88
N SER A 26 -11.18 6.24 14.00
CA SER A 26 -11.66 7.12 12.92
C SER A 26 -10.52 8.01 12.42
N PHE A 27 -10.31 8.06 11.11
CA PHE A 27 -9.23 8.83 10.49
C PHE A 27 -9.62 9.35 9.11
N LYS A 28 -8.98 10.42 8.64
CA LYS A 28 -9.18 10.91 7.27
C LYS A 28 -8.38 10.06 6.28
N ARG A 29 -8.81 10.07 5.02
CA ARG A 29 -8.10 9.36 3.96
C ARG A 29 -6.64 9.79 3.82
N GLY A 30 -6.37 11.09 3.87
CA GLY A 30 -5.01 11.62 3.81
C GLY A 30 -4.12 11.21 4.99
N GLU A 31 -4.70 11.00 6.18
CA GLU A 31 -3.96 10.50 7.35
C GLU A 31 -3.61 9.03 7.20
N TYR A 32 -4.56 8.23 6.68
CA TYR A 32 -4.31 6.83 6.34
C TYR A 32 -3.14 6.66 5.37
N ASP A 33 -3.13 7.45 4.30
CA ASP A 33 -2.10 7.34 3.26
C ASP A 33 -0.72 7.76 3.79
N LYS A 34 -0.65 8.75 4.69
CA LYS A 34 0.58 9.13 5.39
C LYS A 34 1.11 7.98 6.25
N VAL A 35 0.29 7.47 7.18
CA VAL A 35 0.67 6.37 8.09
C VAL A 35 1.11 5.13 7.30
N LYS A 36 0.38 4.78 6.25
CA LYS A 36 0.73 3.66 5.38
C LYS A 36 2.06 3.86 4.66
N THR A 37 2.38 5.09 4.27
CA THR A 37 3.66 5.42 3.65
C THR A 37 4.80 5.33 4.65
N THR A 38 4.61 5.88 5.86
CA THR A 38 5.59 5.81 6.96
C THR A 38 5.89 4.38 7.37
N ILE A 39 4.87 3.57 7.64
CA ILE A 39 5.06 2.15 7.99
C ILE A 39 5.83 1.43 6.89
N ARG A 40 5.53 1.71 5.62
CA ARG A 40 6.24 1.09 4.50
C ARG A 40 7.68 1.56 4.35
N SER A 41 8.00 2.82 4.64
CA SER A 41 9.38 3.29 4.61
C SER A 41 10.18 2.66 5.75
N GLU A 42 9.63 2.64 6.97
CA GLU A 42 10.31 2.07 8.13
C GLU A 42 10.54 0.57 7.97
N PHE A 43 9.55 -0.19 7.49
CA PHE A 43 9.74 -1.61 7.20
C PHE A 43 10.75 -1.88 6.07
N LYS A 44 10.87 -0.96 5.09
CA LYS A 44 11.89 -1.08 4.03
C LYS A 44 13.29 -0.88 4.60
N ASP A 45 13.44 0.11 5.48
CA ASP A 45 14.71 0.40 6.14
C ASP A 45 15.13 -0.76 7.06
N GLU A 46 14.19 -1.38 7.78
CA GLU A 46 14.46 -2.58 8.61
C GLU A 46 14.72 -3.86 7.81
N MET A 47 14.09 -4.06 6.64
CA MET A 47 14.35 -5.22 5.78
C MET A 47 15.66 -5.12 4.99
N GLY A 48 16.38 -3.99 5.05
CA GLY A 48 17.65 -3.80 4.35
C GLY A 48 17.53 -3.76 2.82
N GLU A 49 16.32 -3.65 2.27
CA GLU A 49 16.13 -3.46 0.83
C GLU A 49 16.54 -2.03 0.47
N SER A 50 17.67 -1.90 -0.24
CA SER A 50 18.09 -0.58 -0.71
C SER A 50 17.04 0.03 -1.64
N HIS A 51 16.93 1.36 -1.62
CA HIS A 51 16.05 2.10 -2.54
C HIS A 51 16.30 1.71 -4.01
N GLU A 52 17.56 1.43 -4.35
CA GLU A 52 18.00 1.01 -5.68
C GLU A 52 17.48 -0.38 -6.07
N GLU A 53 17.49 -1.33 -5.12
CA GLU A 53 16.97 -2.68 -5.36
C GLU A 53 15.45 -2.67 -5.54
N THR A 54 14.76 -1.84 -4.78
CA THR A 54 13.30 -1.69 -4.85
C THR A 54 12.87 -1.08 -6.19
N ASP A 55 13.53 -0.01 -6.63
CA ASP A 55 13.25 0.65 -7.91
C ASP A 55 13.53 -0.30 -9.10
N ARG A 56 14.61 -1.08 -9.01
CA ARG A 56 14.93 -2.11 -10.02
C ARG A 56 13.84 -3.18 -10.11
N LYS A 57 13.36 -3.70 -8.97
CA LYS A 57 12.27 -4.70 -8.93
C LYS A 57 10.97 -4.12 -9.49
N GLU A 58 10.66 -2.85 -9.21
CA GLU A 58 9.44 -2.22 -9.70
C GLU A 58 9.48 -1.98 -11.22
N ARG A 59 10.61 -1.55 -11.77
CA ARG A 59 10.82 -1.42 -13.22
C ARG A 59 10.72 -2.75 -13.94
N GLN A 60 11.29 -3.81 -13.36
CA GLN A 60 11.20 -5.16 -13.93
C GLN A 60 9.74 -5.63 -14.02
N ARG A 61 8.97 -5.48 -12.92
CA ARG A 61 7.54 -5.83 -12.91
C ARG A 61 6.72 -5.10 -13.97
N LYS A 62 7.00 -3.81 -14.22
CA LYS A 62 6.33 -3.03 -15.25
C LYS A 62 6.64 -3.55 -16.66
N ARG A 63 7.89 -3.95 -16.92
CA ARG A 63 8.29 -4.58 -18.19
C ARG A 63 7.62 -5.93 -18.38
N ASP A 64 7.67 -6.79 -17.36
CA ASP A 64 7.08 -8.13 -17.43
C ASP A 64 5.55 -8.06 -17.67
N TYR A 65 4.87 -7.10 -17.04
CA TYR A 65 3.45 -6.85 -17.27
C TYR A 65 3.16 -6.36 -18.69
N HIS A 66 3.96 -5.43 -19.21
CA HIS A 66 3.85 -4.94 -20.57
C HIS A 66 4.07 -6.07 -21.59
N ASP A 67 5.10 -6.89 -21.40
CA ASP A 67 5.41 -8.02 -22.28
C ASP A 67 4.32 -9.09 -22.25
N TRP A 68 3.72 -9.35 -21.08
CA TRP A 68 2.56 -10.23 -20.97
C TRP A 68 1.33 -9.68 -21.72
N LEU A 69 1.09 -8.37 -21.61
CA LEU A 69 -0.04 -7.70 -22.26
C LEU A 69 0.08 -7.78 -23.78
N MET A 70 1.26 -7.43 -24.32
CA MET A 70 1.52 -7.46 -25.75
C MET A 70 1.40 -8.88 -26.33
N LYS A 71 1.87 -9.91 -25.60
CA LYS A 71 1.71 -11.32 -26.00
C LYS A 71 0.26 -11.82 -25.98
N LYS A 72 -0.66 -11.08 -25.37
CA LYS A 72 -2.09 -11.43 -25.27
C LYS A 72 -2.93 -10.80 -26.38
N GLU A 73 -2.39 -9.79 -27.07
CA GLU A 73 -3.05 -9.07 -28.16
C GLU A 73 -2.70 -9.64 -29.55
N ASP A 74 -1.75 -10.58 -29.63
CA ASP A 74 -1.49 -11.50 -30.77
C ASP A 74 -2.28 -12.81 -30.61
#